data_AF-A0A317MP55-F1
#
_entry.id   AF-A0A317MP55-F1
#
_cell.length_a   1.000
_cell.length_b   1.000
_cell.length_c   1.000
_cell.angle_alpha   90.00
_cell.angle_beta   90.00
_cell.angle_gamma   90.00
#
_symmetry.space_group_name_H-M   'P 1'
#
loop_
_entity.id
_entity.type
_entity.pdbx_description
1 polymer ?
#
loop_
_entity_poly.entity_id
_entity_poly.type
_entity_poly.pdbx_seq_one_letter_code
_entity_poly.pdbx_strand_id
1 'polypeptide(L)'
;METARAALDAALLRRAAAVLDLAADPGLDREAAGRLAAAANAARRAGEGERELTESRLSQALRAALDPPDAGLAPDRLDEVTVAARGVYLARVFHNDAVSDTRRARRSRLVRLLRLAGTAALPHYFEMDDQPPRR
;
A
#
# COMPACT_ATOMS: atom_id res chain seq x y z
N MET A 1 -9.58 10.89 10.41
CA MET A 1 -9.95 10.05 9.25
C MET A 1 -9.31 10.57 7.98
N GLU A 2 -9.58 11.80 7.59
CA GLU A 2 -9.02 12.38 6.36
C GLU A 2 -7.48 12.43 6.37
N THR A 3 -6.87 12.80 7.50
CA THR A 3 -5.40 12.77 7.67
C THR A 3 -4.79 11.36 7.57
N ALA A 4 -5.44 10.36 8.16
CA ALA A 4 -4.98 8.96 8.11
C ALA A 4 -5.13 8.36 6.71
N ARG A 5 -6.18 8.73 5.97
CA ARG A 5 -6.38 8.34 4.57
C ARG A 5 -5.33 8.98 3.66
N ALA A 6 -5.11 10.29 3.79
CA ALA A 6 -4.08 11.00 3.04
C ALA A 6 -2.67 10.43 3.31
N ALA A 7 -2.37 10.03 4.55
CA ALA A 7 -1.10 9.39 4.89
C ALA A 7 -0.93 8.02 4.21
N LEU A 8 -1.99 7.20 4.16
CA LEU A 8 -1.98 5.94 3.43
C LEU A 8 -1.77 6.17 1.93
N ASP A 9 -2.50 7.11 1.32
CA ASP A 9 -2.36 7.42 -0.10
C ASP A 9 -0.95 7.90 -0.46
N ALA A 10 -0.36 8.77 0.38
CA ALA A 10 1.01 9.22 0.20
C ALA A 10 2.04 8.08 0.31
N ALA A 11 1.84 7.15 1.24
CA ALA A 11 2.70 5.98 1.41
C ALA A 11 2.62 5.04 0.19
N LEU A 12 1.41 4.78 -0.33
CA LEU A 12 1.19 3.96 -1.52
C LEU A 12 1.84 4.59 -2.76
N LEU A 13 1.69 5.90 -2.95
CA LEU A 13 2.34 6.62 -4.06
C LEU A 13 3.86 6.56 -3.98
N ARG A 14 4.44 6.70 -2.77
CA ARG A 14 5.89 6.58 -2.56
C ARG A 14 6.39 5.18 -2.88
N ARG A 15 5.65 4.15 -2.45
CA ARG A 15 5.96 2.75 -2.79
C ARG A 15 5.93 2.51 -4.30
N ALA A 16 4.90 2.99 -4.99
CA ALA A 16 4.83 2.85 -6.45
C ALA A 16 6.01 3.54 -7.15
N ALA A 17 6.45 4.71 -6.66
CA ALA A 17 7.63 5.40 -7.18
C ALA A 17 8.93 4.61 -6.94
N ALA A 18 9.14 4.10 -5.72
CA ALA A 18 10.30 3.27 -5.39
C ALA A 18 10.38 1.99 -6.25
N VAL A 19 9.23 1.33 -6.48
CA VAL A 19 9.18 0.14 -7.35
C VAL A 19 9.44 0.49 -8.81
N LEU A 20 9.01 1.66 -9.29
CA LEU A 20 9.32 2.11 -10.65
C LEU A 20 10.82 2.38 -10.83
N ASP A 21 11.49 2.94 -9.83
CA ASP A 21 12.95 3.10 -9.86
C ASP A 21 13.68 1.74 -9.82
N LEU A 22 13.22 0.80 -8.97
CA LEU A 22 13.72 -0.57 -8.99
C LEU A 22 13.51 -1.26 -10.36
N ALA A 23 12.37 -1.03 -11.00
CA ALA A 23 12.09 -1.57 -12.33
C ALA A 23 12.98 -0.98 -13.43
N ALA A 24 13.62 0.17 -13.18
CA ALA A 24 14.61 0.78 -14.07
C ALA A 24 16.04 0.29 -13.78
N ASP A 25 16.22 -0.63 -12.83
CA ASP A 25 17.53 -1.18 -12.49
C ASP A 25 18.06 -2.08 -13.62
N PRO A 26 19.30 -1.87 -14.09
CA PRO A 26 19.87 -2.67 -15.18
C PRO A 26 20.16 -4.12 -14.80
N GLY A 27 20.25 -4.45 -13.50
CA GLY A 27 20.40 -5.81 -13.01
C GLY A 27 19.12 -6.63 -13.12
N LEU A 28 17.96 -5.96 -13.19
CA LEU A 28 16.68 -6.65 -13.26
C LEU A 28 16.41 -7.21 -14.67
N ASP A 29 15.97 -8.47 -14.72
CA ASP A 29 15.52 -9.08 -15.98
C ASP A 29 14.42 -8.22 -16.65
N ARG A 30 14.46 -8.10 -17.98
CA ARG A 30 13.57 -7.21 -18.74
C ARG A 30 12.10 -7.59 -18.60
N GLU A 31 11.80 -8.88 -18.52
CA GLU A 31 10.42 -9.34 -18.34
C GLU A 31 9.92 -9.00 -16.93
N ALA A 32 10.76 -9.24 -15.91
CA ALA A 32 10.47 -8.86 -14.53
C ALA A 32 10.30 -7.33 -14.37
N ALA A 33 11.17 -6.54 -14.98
CA ALA A 33 11.10 -5.09 -15.03
C ALA A 33 9.79 -4.60 -15.67
N GLY A 34 9.41 -5.17 -16.81
CA GLY A 34 8.16 -4.85 -17.50
C GLY A 34 6.92 -5.16 -16.64
N ARG A 35 6.89 -6.34 -16.00
CA ARG A 35 5.81 -6.71 -15.07
C ARG A 35 5.72 -5.77 -13.87
N LEU A 36 6.86 -5.42 -13.26
CA LEU A 36 6.89 -4.51 -12.11
C LEU A 36 6.41 -3.12 -12.49
N ALA A 37 6.92 -2.57 -13.58
CA ALA A 37 6.51 -1.26 -14.06
C ALA A 37 5.01 -1.22 -14.38
N ALA A 38 4.46 -2.27 -15.00
CA ALA A 38 3.03 -2.37 -15.27
C ALA A 38 2.20 -2.42 -13.98
N ALA A 39 2.58 -3.25 -13.01
CA ALA A 39 1.89 -3.37 -11.74
C ALA A 39 1.94 -2.07 -10.92
N ALA A 40 3.10 -1.41 -10.85
CA ALA A 40 3.26 -0.15 -10.12
C ALA A 40 2.44 0.98 -10.75
N ASN A 41 2.38 1.04 -12.09
CA ASN A 41 1.54 2.00 -12.79
C ASN A 41 0.05 1.72 -12.61
N ALA A 42 -0.36 0.46 -12.55
CA ALA A 42 -1.74 0.08 -12.25
C ALA A 42 -2.14 0.52 -10.84
N ALA A 43 -1.31 0.22 -9.83
CA ALA A 43 -1.52 0.64 -8.45
C ALA A 43 -1.64 2.16 -8.30
N ARG A 44 -0.73 2.91 -8.94
CA ARG A 44 -0.73 4.38 -8.92
C ARG A 44 -2.03 4.99 -9.49
N ARG A 45 -2.62 4.38 -10.52
CA ARG A 45 -3.82 4.87 -11.20
C ARG A 45 -5.13 4.30 -10.64
N ALA A 46 -5.06 3.31 -9.75
CA ALA A 46 -6.24 2.62 -9.24
C ALA A 46 -7.15 3.58 -8.45
N GLY A 47 -8.45 3.54 -8.76
CA GLY A 47 -9.47 4.20 -7.95
C GLY A 47 -9.69 3.48 -6.62
N GLU A 48 -10.49 4.07 -5.73
CA GLU A 48 -10.68 3.56 -4.36
C GLU A 48 -11.11 2.07 -4.33
N GLY A 49 -12.01 1.65 -5.23
CA GLY A 49 -12.54 0.28 -5.27
C GLY A 49 -11.59 -0.78 -5.86
N GLU A 50 -10.54 -0.38 -6.58
CA GLU A 50 -9.59 -1.30 -7.21
C GLU A 50 -8.22 -1.31 -6.52
N ARG A 51 -7.99 -0.32 -5.65
CA ARG A 51 -6.69 -0.03 -5.06
C ARG A 51 -6.11 -1.23 -4.31
N GLU A 52 -6.87 -1.87 -3.43
CA GLU A 52 -6.46 -3.07 -2.69
C GLU A 52 -5.97 -4.20 -3.60
N LEU A 53 -6.73 -4.50 -4.66
CA LEU A 53 -6.40 -5.53 -5.63
C LEU A 53 -5.12 -5.18 -6.39
N THR A 54 -5.00 -3.95 -6.87
CA THR A 54 -3.82 -3.51 -7.63
C THR A 54 -2.55 -3.47 -6.78
N GLU A 55 -2.65 -3.06 -5.52
CA GLU A 55 -1.52 -3.05 -4.60
C GLU A 55 -1.09 -4.47 -4.18
N SER A 56 -2.05 -5.40 -4.04
CA SER A 56 -1.76 -6.81 -3.80
C SER A 56 -1.05 -7.45 -5.01
N ARG A 57 -1.48 -7.12 -6.23
CA ARG A 57 -0.78 -7.51 -7.47
C ARG A 57 0.63 -6.93 -7.54
N LEU A 58 0.82 -5.68 -7.12
CA LEU A 58 2.14 -5.07 -6.99
C LEU A 58 3.03 -5.83 -6.00
N SER A 59 2.50 -6.21 -4.84
CA SER A 59 3.23 -7.05 -3.88
C SER A 59 3.61 -8.43 -4.43
N GLN A 60 2.73 -9.05 -5.21
CA GLN A 60 3.03 -10.33 -5.88
C GLN A 60 4.12 -10.18 -6.94
N ALA A 61 4.03 -9.16 -7.81
CA ALA A 61 5.03 -8.86 -8.81
C ALA A 61 6.40 -8.56 -8.17
N LEU A 62 6.40 -7.80 -7.07
CA LEU A 62 7.62 -7.48 -6.31
C LEU A 62 8.28 -8.72 -5.73
N ARG A 63 7.52 -9.65 -5.15
CA ARG A 63 8.07 -10.92 -4.67
C ARG A 63 8.64 -11.76 -5.81
N ALA A 64 7.91 -11.91 -6.92
CA ALA A 64 8.38 -12.69 -8.06
C ALA A 64 9.65 -12.12 -8.68
N ALA A 65 9.81 -10.79 -8.71
CA ALA A 65 11.00 -10.13 -9.23
C ALA A 65 12.23 -10.24 -8.30
N LEU A 66 12.01 -10.46 -7.00
CA LEU A 66 13.07 -10.56 -5.99
C LEU A 66 13.38 -12.00 -5.56
N ASP A 67 12.63 -12.98 -6.06
CA ASP A 67 12.86 -14.41 -5.83
C ASP A 67 14.22 -14.90 -6.37
N PRO A 68 14.73 -14.42 -7.52
CA PRO A 68 16.06 -14.80 -8.00
C PRO A 68 17.18 -14.20 -7.13
N PRO A 69 18.08 -15.01 -6.53
CA PRO A 69 19.10 -14.52 -5.59
C PRO A 69 20.20 -13.67 -6.25
N ASP A 70 20.41 -13.80 -7.57
CA ASP A 70 21.58 -13.26 -8.27
C ASP A 70 21.26 -12.07 -9.20
N ALA A 71 20.12 -11.39 -9.01
CA ALA A 71 19.66 -10.33 -9.92
C ALA A 71 20.55 -9.07 -9.97
N GLY A 72 21.68 -9.02 -9.26
CA GLY A 72 22.66 -7.92 -9.36
C GLY A 72 22.07 -6.53 -9.09
N LEU A 73 20.95 -6.45 -8.37
CA LEU A 73 20.16 -5.25 -8.16
C LEU A 73 20.92 -4.27 -7.25
N ALA A 74 20.82 -2.97 -7.53
CA ALA A 74 21.43 -1.95 -6.68
C ALA A 74 20.87 -2.03 -5.24
N PRO A 75 21.73 -2.17 -4.20
CA PRO A 75 21.30 -2.24 -2.81
C PRO A 75 20.43 -1.04 -2.40
N ASP A 76 20.81 0.17 -2.83
CA ASP A 76 20.12 1.41 -2.48
C ASP A 76 18.65 1.41 -2.96
N ARG A 77 18.38 0.88 -4.16
CA ARG A 77 17.01 0.79 -4.70
C ARG A 77 16.16 -0.22 -3.95
N LEU A 78 16.77 -1.32 -3.54
CA LEU A 78 16.09 -2.35 -2.75
C LEU A 78 15.77 -1.86 -1.35
N ASP A 79 16.68 -1.09 -0.75
CA ASP A 79 16.47 -0.45 0.54
C ASP A 79 15.36 0.59 0.47
N GLU A 80 15.32 1.42 -0.58
CA GLU A 80 14.22 2.39 -0.81
C GLU A 80 12.86 1.68 -0.93
N VAL A 81 12.78 0.59 -1.70
CA VAL A 81 11.56 -0.23 -1.80
C VAL A 81 11.16 -0.82 -0.44
N THR A 82 12.14 -1.29 0.34
CA THR A 82 11.90 -1.84 1.69
C THR A 82 11.38 -0.77 2.65
N VAL A 83 11.97 0.42 2.63
CA VAL A 83 11.54 1.57 3.42
C VAL A 83 10.13 1.99 3.04
N ALA A 84 9.82 2.09 1.74
CA ALA A 84 8.50 2.45 1.27
C ALA A 84 7.44 1.40 1.63
N ALA A 85 7.76 0.10 1.52
CA ALA A 85 6.86 -0.98 1.93
C ALA A 85 6.54 -0.95 3.43
N ARG A 86 7.55 -0.68 4.29
CA ARG A 86 7.33 -0.46 5.73
C ARG A 86 6.45 0.76 6.00
N GLY A 87 6.64 1.84 5.24
CA GLY A 87 5.80 3.03 5.33
C GLY A 87 4.33 2.73 5.04
N VAL A 88 4.04 1.93 4.00
CA VAL A 88 2.68 1.47 3.68
C VAL A 88 2.08 0.64 4.81
N TYR A 89 2.84 -0.32 5.35
CA TYR A 89 2.38 -1.14 6.47
C TYR A 89 1.96 -0.27 7.67
N LEU A 90 2.81 0.68 8.08
CA LEU A 90 2.53 1.58 9.20
C LEU A 90 1.31 2.48 8.92
N ALA A 91 1.22 3.05 7.72
CA ALA A 91 0.09 3.90 7.34
C ALA A 91 -1.23 3.12 7.32
N ARG A 92 -1.21 1.85 6.89
CA ARG A 92 -2.38 0.97 6.88
C ARG A 92 -2.84 0.62 8.29
N VAL A 93 -1.91 0.29 9.19
CA VAL A 93 -2.23 0.04 10.61
C VAL A 93 -2.89 1.29 11.20
N PHE A 94 -2.27 2.47 11.04
CA PHE A 94 -2.82 3.72 11.56
C PHE A 94 -4.19 4.07 10.95
N HIS A 95 -4.38 3.82 9.66
CA HIS A 95 -5.68 3.99 9.00
C HIS A 95 -6.74 3.07 9.62
N ASN A 96 -6.43 1.79 9.78
CA ASN A 96 -7.34 0.78 10.35
C ASN A 96 -7.66 1.06 11.82
N ASP A 97 -6.71 1.60 12.59
CA ASP A 97 -6.94 2.05 13.97
C ASP A 97 -7.90 3.24 14.00
N ALA A 98 -7.70 4.24 13.15
CA ALA A 98 -8.61 5.39 13.03
C ALA A 98 -10.03 4.96 12.60
N VAL A 99 -10.15 3.99 11.68
CA VAL A 99 -11.41 3.34 11.28
C VAL A 99 -12.06 2.67 12.48
N SER A 100 -11.30 1.94 13.29
CA SER A 100 -11.83 1.24 14.47
C SER A 100 -12.31 2.21 15.55
N ASP A 101 -11.56 3.28 15.81
CA ASP A 101 -11.92 4.33 16.76
C ASP A 101 -13.21 5.06 16.37
N THR A 102 -13.35 5.40 15.09
CA THR A 102 -14.58 6.03 14.59
C THR A 102 -15.79 5.10 14.64
N ARG A 103 -15.62 3.81 14.33
CA ARG A 103 -16.69 2.81 14.48
C ARG A 103 -17.09 2.63 15.95
N ARG A 104 -16.12 2.60 16.87
CA ARG A 104 -16.36 2.52 18.32
C ARG A 104 -17.09 3.76 18.84
N ALA A 105 -16.65 4.96 18.43
CA ALA A 105 -17.29 6.22 18.79
C ALA A 105 -18.75 6.27 18.30
N ARG A 106 -19.03 5.84 17.06
CA ARG A 106 -20.40 5.78 16.53
C ARG A 106 -21.30 4.75 17.20
N ARG A 107 -20.71 3.66 17.73
CA ARG A 107 -21.44 2.67 18.54
C ARG A 107 -21.68 3.12 19.99
N SER A 108 -21.01 4.19 20.45
CA SER A 108 -21.23 4.75 21.78
C SER A 108 -22.66 5.29 21.91
N ARG A 109 -23.32 4.93 23.01
CA ARG A 109 -24.68 5.35 23.34
C ARG A 109 -24.82 6.87 23.37
N LEU A 110 -23.77 7.61 23.72
CA LEU A 110 -23.74 9.08 23.74
C LEU A 110 -23.91 9.70 22.34
N VAL A 111 -23.22 9.21 21.31
CA VAL A 111 -23.37 9.69 19.92
C VAL A 111 -24.76 9.36 19.37
N ARG A 112 -25.30 8.20 19.76
CA ARG A 112 -26.65 7.75 19.38
C ARG A 112 -27.75 8.59 20.04
N LEU A 113 -27.57 8.96 21.32
CA LEU A 113 -28.48 9.85 22.04
C LEU A 113 -28.45 11.28 21.50
N LEU A 114 -27.26 11.78 21.15
CA LEU A 114 -27.08 13.15 20.64
C LEU A 114 -27.33 13.27 19.11
N ARG A 115 -27.70 12.18 18.41
CA ARG A 115 -27.88 12.12 16.94
C ARG A 115 -26.70 12.70 16.13
N LEU A 116 -25.49 12.67 16.69
CA LEU A 116 -24.27 13.22 16.07
C LEU A 116 -23.66 12.29 15.00
N ALA A 117 -24.29 11.16 14.70
CA ALA A 117 -23.71 10.13 13.83
C ALA A 117 -23.71 10.50 12.33
N GLY A 118 -24.51 11.50 11.89
CA GLY A 118 -24.57 11.97 10.51
C GLY A 118 -24.88 10.88 9.46
N THR A 119 -24.85 11.25 8.18
CA THR A 119 -25.07 10.37 7.00
C THR A 119 -23.78 9.80 6.40
N ALA A 120 -22.61 10.11 6.96
CA ALA A 120 -21.33 9.69 6.39
C ALA A 120 -21.18 8.15 6.43
N ALA A 121 -20.80 7.55 5.30
CA ALA A 121 -20.63 6.10 5.13
C ALA A 121 -19.69 5.49 6.19
N LEU A 122 -19.90 4.21 6.50
CA LEU A 122 -19.06 3.50 7.47
C LEU A 122 -17.64 3.34 6.87
N PRO A 123 -16.58 3.65 7.62
CA PRO A 123 -15.22 3.46 7.14
C PRO A 123 -14.89 1.96 7.01
N HIS A 124 -14.24 1.58 5.90
CA HIS A 124 -13.88 0.21 5.54
C HIS A 124 -12.39 -0.05 5.84
N TYR A 125 -12.05 -1.29 6.21
CA TYR A 125 -10.67 -1.71 6.40
C TYR A 125 -9.96 -1.82 5.05
N PHE A 126 -8.70 -1.41 4.99
CA PHE A 126 -7.86 -1.63 3.81
C PHE A 126 -7.10 -2.95 3.99
N GLU A 127 -7.45 -3.96 3.20
CA GLU A 127 -6.79 -5.27 3.21
C GLU A 127 -5.98 -5.46 1.93
N MET A 128 -4.66 -5.62 2.10
CA MET A 128 -3.72 -5.82 1.01
C MET A 128 -2.73 -6.91 1.39
N ASP A 129 -2.29 -7.69 0.40
CA ASP A 129 -1.20 -8.63 0.62
C ASP A 129 0.10 -7.84 0.84
N ASP A 130 0.57 -7.84 2.09
CA ASP A 130 1.76 -7.09 2.56
C ASP A 130 2.94 -8.02 2.84
N GLN A 131 2.89 -9.29 2.41
CA GLN A 131 3.99 -10.20 2.70
C GLN A 131 5.29 -9.63 2.14
N PRO A 132 6.28 -9.31 3.01
CA PRO A 132 7.54 -8.80 2.54
C PRO A 132 8.21 -9.88 1.68
N PRO A 133 8.92 -9.51 0.60
CA PRO A 133 9.77 -10.46 -0.11
C PRO A 133 10.74 -11.10 0.88
N ARG A 134 10.78 -12.43 0.87
CA ARG A 134 11.75 -13.19 1.66
C ARG A 134 13.08 -13.01 0.95
N ARG A 135 13.98 -12.22 1.53
CA ARG A 135 15.41 -12.42 1.31
C ARG A 135 15.88 -13.51 2.25
#